data_AF-A0A2E5P9K4-F1
#
_entry.id   AF-A0A2E5P9K4-F1
#
_cell.length_a   1.000
_cell.length_b   1.000
_cell.length_c   1.000
_cell.angle_alpha   90.00
_cell.angle_beta   90.00
_cell.angle_gamma   90.00
#
_symmetry.space_group_name_H-M   'P 1'
#
loop_
_entity.id
_entity.type
_entity.pdbx_description
1 polymer ?
#
loop_
_entity_poly.entity_id
_entity_poly.type
_entity_poly.pdbx_seq_one_letter_code
_entity_poly.pdbx_strand_id
1 'polypeptide(L)'
;MARARARRSPERISSAVSNPPTLPTDAMPSSFAIVASIIMRDKLSMEKSERQILSRLEALGRPKMLVKMVHYAINTENAPGVPLLDFRRLASGIGADQTLALTLWRCSVHETRLLATVIVRPTETDRRLADILSAKVRSWDLCYQYCNNLFRKCHFARHLTVEWRLSEK
;
A
#
# COMPACT_ATOMS: atom_id res chain seq x y z
N MET A 1 35.23 -17.43 -87.77
CA MET A 1 35.87 -18.25 -86.70
C MET A 1 35.01 -18.09 -85.45
N ALA A 2 34.56 -19.08 -84.70
CA ALA A 2 34.78 -20.52 -84.69
C ALA A 2 33.55 -21.21 -84.07
N ARG A 3 33.39 -22.49 -84.43
CA ARG A 3 32.35 -23.42 -83.98
C ARG A 3 32.55 -23.85 -82.52
N ALA A 4 31.42 -24.21 -81.89
CA ALA A 4 31.20 -25.40 -81.05
C ALA A 4 32.14 -25.70 -79.86
N ARG A 5 31.54 -25.96 -78.70
CA ARG A 5 31.37 -27.34 -78.16
C ARG A 5 30.70 -27.32 -76.79
N ALA A 6 29.70 -28.18 -76.65
CA ALA A 6 29.17 -28.66 -75.39
C ALA A 6 30.28 -29.33 -74.54
N ARG A 7 30.13 -29.29 -73.21
CA ARG A 7 30.18 -30.48 -72.33
C ARG A 7 29.93 -30.14 -70.85
N ARG A 8 28.93 -30.87 -70.31
CA ARG A 8 28.80 -31.45 -68.95
C ARG A 8 28.42 -30.56 -67.77
N SER A 9 27.16 -30.70 -67.35
CA SER A 9 26.79 -30.84 -65.92
C SER A 9 27.41 -32.12 -65.34
N PRO A 10 27.61 -32.20 -64.01
CA PRO A 10 26.60 -32.88 -63.21
C PRO A 10 26.35 -32.27 -61.81
N GLU A 11 25.11 -32.46 -61.35
CA GLU A 11 24.68 -32.83 -59.99
C GLU A 11 25.01 -31.89 -58.81
N ARG A 12 23.97 -31.27 -58.22
CA ARG A 12 23.20 -31.75 -57.03
C ARG A 12 24.06 -31.56 -55.76
N ILE A 13 23.69 -30.65 -54.86
CA ILE A 13 22.89 -30.99 -53.66
C ILE A 13 22.11 -29.76 -53.17
N SER A 14 20.80 -29.98 -53.05
CA SER A 14 19.85 -29.20 -52.25
C SER A 14 20.24 -29.23 -50.78
N SER A 15 20.24 -28.09 -50.09
CA SER A 15 19.83 -28.06 -48.69
C SER A 15 19.23 -26.71 -48.33
N ALA A 16 18.08 -26.79 -47.69
CA ALA A 16 17.14 -25.74 -47.40
C ALA A 16 17.74 -24.66 -46.48
N VAL A 17 17.62 -23.40 -46.89
CA VAL A 17 17.68 -22.27 -45.96
C VAL A 17 16.37 -22.26 -45.20
N SER A 18 16.41 -22.78 -43.97
CA SER A 18 15.30 -22.72 -43.02
C SER A 18 15.04 -21.26 -42.64
N ASN A 19 13.86 -20.76 -42.98
CA ASN A 19 13.34 -19.50 -42.45
C ASN A 19 13.32 -19.55 -40.90
N PRO A 20 13.60 -18.43 -40.21
CA PRO A 20 13.48 -18.37 -38.75
C PRO A 20 12.02 -18.59 -38.33
N PRO A 21 11.78 -19.26 -37.18
CA PRO A 21 10.43 -19.60 -36.75
C PRO A 21 9.65 -18.33 -36.46
N THR A 22 8.55 -18.13 -37.20
CA THR A 22 7.46 -17.23 -36.83
C THR A 22 6.90 -17.69 -35.48
N LEU A 23 7.02 -16.82 -34.47
CA LEU A 23 6.44 -17.03 -33.14
C LEU A 23 4.91 -17.27 -33.27
N PRO A 24 4.35 -18.32 -32.64
CA PRO A 24 2.92 -18.53 -32.66
C PRO A 24 2.22 -17.41 -31.88
N THR A 25 1.28 -16.75 -32.54
CA THR A 25 0.28 -15.90 -31.90
C THR A 25 -0.83 -16.81 -31.39
N ASP A 26 -0.56 -17.53 -30.29
CA ASP A 26 -1.55 -18.36 -29.62
C ASP A 26 -1.48 -18.13 -28.11
N ALA A 27 -2.64 -17.77 -27.57
CA ALA A 27 -3.03 -17.69 -26.16
C ALA A 27 -1.90 -17.82 -25.11
N MET A 28 -1.62 -16.70 -24.44
CA MET A 28 -0.87 -16.68 -23.18
C MET A 28 -1.39 -17.79 -22.25
N PRO A 29 -0.55 -18.75 -21.82
CA PRO A 29 -1.01 -19.83 -20.96
C PRO A 29 -1.55 -19.25 -19.66
N SER A 30 -2.73 -19.71 -19.23
CA SER A 30 -3.40 -19.29 -17.98
C SER A 30 -2.47 -19.31 -16.75
N SER A 31 -1.48 -20.20 -16.75
CA SER A 31 -0.42 -20.27 -15.74
C SER A 31 0.44 -18.99 -15.68
N PHE A 32 0.76 -18.36 -16.81
CA PHE A 32 1.46 -17.07 -16.84
C PHE A 32 0.57 -15.92 -16.36
N ALA A 33 -0.75 -15.97 -16.57
CA ALA A 33 -1.67 -14.97 -16.01
C ALA A 33 -1.79 -15.10 -14.49
N ILE A 34 -1.78 -16.33 -13.96
CA ILE A 34 -1.77 -16.59 -12.51
C ILE A 34 -0.43 -16.16 -11.90
N VAL A 35 0.70 -16.57 -12.50
CA VAL A 35 2.03 -16.18 -12.05
C VAL A 35 2.24 -14.67 -12.19
N ALA A 36 1.77 -14.04 -13.27
CA ALA A 36 1.79 -12.59 -13.42
C ALA A 36 0.84 -11.90 -12.43
N SER A 37 -0.32 -12.47 -12.11
CA SER A 37 -1.22 -11.95 -11.08
C SER A 37 -0.62 -12.11 -9.69
N ILE A 38 0.07 -13.20 -9.40
CA ILE A 38 0.82 -13.42 -8.15
C ILE A 38 1.97 -12.42 -8.08
N ILE A 39 2.79 -12.30 -9.12
CA ILE A 39 3.92 -11.34 -9.20
C ILE A 39 3.43 -9.89 -9.15
N MET A 40 2.30 -9.54 -9.77
CA MET A 40 1.70 -8.21 -9.69
C MET A 40 1.09 -7.95 -8.31
N ARG A 41 0.48 -8.96 -7.69
CA ARG A 41 -0.06 -8.88 -6.32
C ARG A 41 1.07 -8.79 -5.29
N ASP A 42 2.20 -9.42 -5.56
CA ASP A 42 3.45 -9.30 -4.79
C ASP A 42 4.14 -7.95 -5.01
N LYS A 43 4.17 -7.43 -6.24
CA LYS A 43 4.63 -6.05 -6.52
C LYS A 43 3.75 -5.01 -5.82
N LEU A 44 2.43 -5.20 -5.81
CA LEU A 44 1.47 -4.34 -5.10
C LEU A 44 1.55 -4.49 -3.57
N SER A 45 2.03 -5.64 -3.08
CA SER A 45 2.31 -5.91 -1.67
C SER A 45 3.64 -5.27 -1.23
N MET A 46 4.67 -5.31 -2.10
CA MET A 46 5.98 -4.69 -1.88
C MET A 46 5.97 -3.16 -2.00
N GLU A 47 4.98 -2.57 -2.66
CA GLU A 47 4.74 -1.11 -2.71
C GLU A 47 4.11 -0.52 -1.43
N LYS A 48 3.80 -1.37 -0.43
CA LYS A 48 3.22 -0.98 0.86
C LYS A 48 4.24 -1.01 2.00
N SER A 49 5.53 -0.86 1.69
CA SER A 49 6.55 -0.81 2.74
C SER A 49 6.38 0.45 3.58
N GLU A 50 6.56 0.34 4.91
CA GLU A 50 6.53 1.47 5.86
C GLU A 50 7.29 2.70 5.33
N ARG A 51 8.47 2.45 4.74
CA ARG A 51 9.32 3.50 4.16
C ARG A 51 8.69 4.22 2.98
N GLN A 52 7.96 3.51 2.11
CA GLN A 52 7.29 4.13 0.96
C GLN A 52 6.13 5.01 1.44
N ILE A 53 5.39 4.58 2.45
CA ILE A 53 4.32 5.37 3.04
C ILE A 53 4.88 6.63 3.70
N LEU A 54 5.95 6.50 4.48
CA LEU A 54 6.65 7.64 5.08
C LEU A 54 7.10 8.63 4.01
N SER A 55 7.81 8.15 2.98
CA SER A 55 8.25 8.99 1.86
C SER A 55 7.08 9.67 1.14
N ARG A 56 5.94 8.98 0.99
CA ARG A 56 4.75 9.56 0.38
C ARG A 56 4.10 10.62 1.26
N LEU A 57 4.04 10.41 2.58
CA LEU A 57 3.53 11.39 3.53
C LEU A 57 4.43 12.63 3.58
N GLU A 58 5.75 12.46 3.57
CA GLU A 58 6.72 13.55 3.47
C GLU A 58 6.51 14.37 2.19
N ALA A 59 6.32 13.71 1.04
CA ALA A 59 6.07 14.38 -0.23
C ALA A 59 4.72 15.14 -0.29
N LEU A 60 3.73 14.71 0.49
CA LEU A 60 2.43 15.38 0.61
C LEU A 60 2.41 16.49 1.68
N GLY A 61 3.46 16.56 2.49
CA GLY A 61 3.60 17.51 3.58
C GLY A 61 3.60 18.96 3.09
N ARG A 62 2.97 19.85 3.87
CA ARG A 62 2.89 21.28 3.55
C ARG A 62 3.29 22.10 4.77
N PRO A 63 4.33 22.96 4.70
CA PRO A 63 4.77 23.76 5.85
C PRO A 63 3.67 24.65 6.46
N LYS A 64 2.75 25.17 5.64
CA LYS A 64 1.60 25.97 6.11
C LYS A 64 0.65 25.18 7.02
N MET A 65 0.60 23.85 6.89
CA MET A 65 -0.20 23.00 7.77
C MET A 65 0.44 22.85 9.13
N LEU A 66 1.78 22.80 9.21
CA LEU A 66 2.49 22.76 10.49
C LEU A 66 2.18 23.99 11.34
N VAL A 67 2.15 25.18 10.74
CA VAL A 67 1.76 26.43 11.44
C VAL A 67 0.35 26.33 12.02
N LYS A 68 -0.60 25.75 11.27
CA LYS A 68 -1.97 25.52 11.76
C LYS A 68 -2.01 24.48 12.88
N MET A 69 -1.23 23.40 12.76
CA MET A 69 -1.14 22.37 13.79
C MET A 69 -0.62 22.94 15.12
N VAL A 70 0.40 23.78 15.07
CA VAL A 70 0.92 24.50 16.25
C VAL A 70 -0.16 25.40 16.85
N HIS A 71 -0.91 26.15 16.03
CA HIS A 71 -2.03 26.97 16.51
C HIS A 71 -3.09 26.14 17.27
N TYR A 72 -3.30 24.89 16.86
CA TYR A 72 -4.19 23.94 17.55
C TYR A 72 -3.50 23.11 18.65
N ALA A 73 -2.31 23.51 19.11
CA ALA A 73 -1.53 22.80 20.12
C ALA A 73 -1.26 21.32 19.79
N ILE A 74 -1.06 21.00 18.51
CA ILE A 74 -0.61 19.68 18.04
C ILE A 74 0.92 19.71 17.93
N ASN A 75 1.60 18.72 18.52
CA ASN A 75 3.06 18.60 18.42
C ASN A 75 3.48 18.32 16.97
N THR A 76 4.31 19.19 16.39
CA THR A 76 4.83 19.10 15.03
C THR A 76 6.28 18.61 14.92
N GLU A 77 6.93 18.23 16.02
CA GLU A 77 8.33 17.75 16.01
C GLU A 77 8.56 16.60 15.04
N ASN A 78 7.59 15.69 14.94
CA ASN A 78 7.61 14.52 14.05
C ASN A 78 6.36 14.49 13.16
N ALA A 79 6.11 15.57 12.42
CA ALA A 79 4.95 15.68 11.53
C ALA A 79 5.34 16.24 10.15
N PRO A 80 4.99 15.57 9.04
CA PRO A 80 5.13 16.15 7.71
C PRO A 80 4.15 17.29 7.40
N GLY A 81 3.04 17.41 8.15
CA GLY A 81 2.01 18.43 7.90
C GLY A 81 1.12 18.10 6.71
N VAL A 82 0.65 16.85 6.63
CA VAL A 82 -0.21 16.40 5.52
C VAL A 82 -1.65 16.86 5.76
N PRO A 83 -2.30 17.53 4.79
CA PRO A 83 -3.71 17.85 4.91
C PRO A 83 -4.58 16.60 5.10
N LEU A 84 -5.64 16.73 5.91
CA LEU A 84 -6.59 15.65 6.20
C LEU A 84 -7.12 14.94 4.95
N LEU A 85 -7.41 15.69 3.89
CA LEU A 85 -7.92 15.14 2.63
C LEU A 85 -6.89 14.25 1.92
N ASP A 86 -5.62 14.64 1.95
CA ASP A 86 -4.56 13.97 1.20
C ASP A 86 -4.21 12.62 1.84
N PHE A 87 -4.12 12.52 3.18
CA PHE A 87 -3.91 11.22 3.80
C PHE A 87 -5.16 10.32 3.72
N ARG A 88 -6.39 10.87 3.69
CA ARG A 88 -7.61 10.08 3.45
C ARG A 88 -7.63 9.46 2.05
N ARG A 89 -7.18 10.20 1.04
CA ARG A 89 -6.97 9.67 -0.31
C ARG A 89 -5.94 8.56 -0.32
N LEU A 90 -4.81 8.75 0.37
CA LEU A 90 -3.81 7.70 0.53
C LEU A 90 -4.38 6.45 1.20
N ALA A 91 -5.13 6.61 2.29
CA ALA A 91 -5.79 5.52 3.00
C ALA A 91 -6.76 4.74 2.10
N SER A 92 -7.53 5.44 1.26
CA SER A 92 -8.47 4.80 0.33
C SER A 92 -7.77 3.93 -0.73
N GLY A 93 -6.57 4.32 -1.17
CA GLY A 93 -5.77 3.50 -2.09
C GLY A 93 -5.13 2.28 -1.43
N ILE A 94 -4.83 2.36 -0.13
CA ILE A 94 -4.26 1.24 0.65
C ILE A 94 -5.34 0.20 0.98
N GLY A 95 -6.53 0.66 1.38
CA GLY A 95 -7.57 -0.17 1.95
C GLY A 95 -7.30 -0.56 3.41
N ALA A 96 -8.10 -1.47 3.96
CA ALA A 96 -7.93 -1.93 5.33
C ALA A 96 -6.82 -2.99 5.44
N ASP A 97 -5.80 -2.71 6.24
CA ASP A 97 -4.62 -3.56 6.43
C ASP A 97 -4.14 -3.51 7.88
N GLN A 98 -4.39 -4.59 8.63
CA GLN A 98 -4.06 -4.67 10.06
C GLN A 98 -2.55 -4.66 10.32
N THR A 99 -1.78 -5.42 9.55
CA THR A 99 -0.32 -5.54 9.75
C THR A 99 0.36 -4.21 9.48
N LEU A 100 -0.04 -3.55 8.39
CA LEU A 100 0.47 -2.23 8.05
C LEU A 100 0.04 -1.18 9.07
N ALA A 101 -1.22 -1.19 9.52
CA ALA A 101 -1.70 -0.27 10.55
C ALA A 101 -0.86 -0.32 11.83
N LEU A 102 -0.59 -1.53 12.33
CA LEU A 102 0.21 -1.73 13.54
C LEU A 102 1.67 -1.33 13.34
N THR A 103 2.21 -1.54 12.15
CA THR A 103 3.56 -1.09 11.78
C THR A 103 3.63 0.43 11.82
N LEU A 104 2.71 1.12 11.12
CA LEU A 104 2.64 2.58 11.08
C LEU A 104 2.33 3.22 12.45
N TRP A 105 1.58 2.53 13.31
CA TRP A 105 1.27 2.99 14.66
C TRP A 105 2.52 3.07 15.56
N ARG A 106 3.48 2.16 15.34
CA ARG A 106 4.73 2.11 16.11
C ARG A 106 5.67 3.26 15.75
N CYS A 107 5.54 3.84 14.56
CA CYS A 107 6.32 5.00 14.15
C CYS A 107 6.07 6.20 15.08
N SER A 108 7.07 7.06 15.22
CA SER A 108 6.96 8.33 15.97
C SER A 108 6.25 9.44 15.19
N VAL A 109 6.02 9.22 13.89
CA VAL A 109 5.44 10.21 12.98
C VAL A 109 3.93 10.37 13.24
N HIS A 110 3.48 11.62 13.31
CA HIS A 110 2.11 11.95 13.63
C HIS A 110 1.13 11.44 12.56
N GLU A 111 1.38 11.75 11.29
CA GLU A 111 0.52 11.37 10.17
C GLU A 111 0.49 9.86 9.88
N THR A 112 1.55 9.11 10.21
CA THR A 112 1.49 7.64 10.09
C THR A 112 0.53 7.05 11.10
N ARG A 113 0.45 7.61 12.31
CA ARG A 113 -0.54 7.18 13.31
C ARG A 113 -1.95 7.56 12.88
N LEU A 114 -2.15 8.76 12.34
CA LEU A 114 -3.45 9.14 11.78
C LEU A 114 -3.88 8.17 10.67
N LEU A 115 -2.97 7.85 9.74
CA LEU A 115 -3.23 6.90 8.67
C LEU A 115 -3.56 5.50 9.22
N ALA A 116 -2.79 5.03 10.21
CA ALA A 116 -3.04 3.76 10.89
C ALA A 116 -4.46 3.67 11.48
N THR A 117 -5.01 4.76 12.06
CA THR A 117 -6.40 4.74 12.55
C THR A 117 -7.43 4.48 11.46
N VAL A 118 -7.14 4.81 10.20
CA VAL A 118 -8.06 4.65 9.07
C VAL A 118 -8.00 3.25 8.49
N ILE A 119 -6.79 2.67 8.41
CA ILE A 119 -6.57 1.38 7.74
C ILE A 119 -6.66 0.16 8.67
N VAL A 120 -6.59 0.36 9.99
CA VAL A 120 -6.79 -0.69 11.00
C VAL A 120 -8.18 -1.32 10.89
N ARG A 121 -8.28 -2.64 11.11
CA ARG A 121 -9.54 -3.39 11.06
C ARG A 121 -10.19 -3.43 12.45
N PRO A 122 -11.37 -2.78 12.65
CA PRO A 122 -12.04 -2.79 13.94
C PRO A 122 -12.50 -4.18 14.38
N THR A 123 -12.83 -5.06 13.42
CA THR A 123 -13.24 -6.45 13.67
C THR A 123 -12.12 -7.33 14.21
N GLU A 124 -10.86 -6.98 13.90
CA GLU A 124 -9.65 -7.68 14.36
C GLU A 124 -9.01 -6.97 15.57
N THR A 125 -9.65 -5.93 16.09
CA THR A 125 -9.16 -5.19 17.26
C THR A 125 -9.90 -5.66 18.49
N ASP A 126 -9.20 -6.35 19.37
CA ASP A 126 -9.69 -6.73 20.69
C ASP A 126 -9.44 -5.62 21.72
N ARG A 127 -9.94 -5.82 22.94
CA ARG A 127 -9.82 -4.83 24.02
C ARG A 127 -8.36 -4.54 24.37
N ARG A 128 -7.54 -5.59 24.48
CA ARG A 128 -6.13 -5.48 24.84
C ARG A 128 -5.36 -4.65 23.81
N LEU A 129 -5.59 -4.90 22.52
CA LEU A 129 -4.99 -4.13 21.45
C LEU A 129 -5.45 -2.68 21.50
N ALA A 130 -6.75 -2.43 21.69
CA ALA A 130 -7.26 -1.07 21.80
C ALA A 130 -6.64 -0.29 22.97
N ASP A 131 -6.43 -0.93 24.13
CA ASP A 131 -5.76 -0.31 25.28
C ASP A 131 -4.29 0.03 24.95
N ILE A 132 -3.56 -0.88 24.28
CA ILE A 132 -2.18 -0.64 23.81
C ILE A 132 -2.12 0.54 22.84
N LEU A 133 -3.06 0.62 21.90
CA LEU A 133 -3.14 1.73 20.95
C LEU A 133 -3.44 3.04 21.71
N SER A 134 -4.45 3.04 22.58
CA SER A 134 -4.86 4.21 23.37
C SER A 134 -3.71 4.79 24.20
N ALA A 135 -2.84 3.94 24.75
CA ALA A 135 -1.68 4.36 25.53
C ALA A 135 -0.68 5.27 24.77
N LYS A 136 -0.72 5.31 23.43
CA LYS A 136 0.14 6.14 22.57
C LYS A 136 -0.57 7.35 21.95
N VAL A 137 -1.85 7.58 22.27
CA VAL A 137 -2.55 8.79 21.85
C VAL A 137 -1.97 9.99 22.61
N ARG A 138 -1.48 11.00 21.88
CA ARG A 138 -0.75 12.15 22.44
C ARG A 138 -1.29 13.53 22.02
N SER A 139 -2.28 13.56 21.14
CA SER A 139 -2.88 14.80 20.66
C SER A 139 -4.39 14.64 20.49
N TRP A 140 -5.11 15.75 20.58
CA TRP A 140 -6.57 15.76 20.54
C TRP A 140 -7.11 15.30 19.18
N ASP A 141 -6.42 15.59 18.10
CA ASP A 141 -6.78 15.23 16.73
C ASP A 141 -6.55 13.73 16.45
N LEU A 142 -5.45 13.17 16.98
CA LEU A 142 -5.20 11.74 16.94
C LEU A 142 -6.24 10.99 17.78
N CYS A 143 -6.60 11.52 18.95
CA CYS A 143 -7.70 10.99 19.75
C CYS A 143 -9.01 10.98 18.94
N TYR A 144 -9.36 12.11 18.33
CA TYR A 144 -10.55 12.23 17.50
C TYR A 144 -10.57 11.24 16.33
N GLN A 145 -9.46 11.10 15.57
CA GLN A 145 -9.39 10.11 14.48
C GLN A 145 -9.44 8.68 15.00
N TYR A 146 -8.73 8.36 16.10
CA TYR A 146 -8.75 7.04 16.72
C TYR A 146 -10.16 6.64 17.15
N CYS A 147 -10.89 7.52 17.83
CA CYS A 147 -12.24 7.28 18.29
C CYS A 147 -13.22 7.05 17.12
N ASN A 148 -13.13 7.90 16.09
CA ASN A 148 -14.06 7.85 14.95
C ASN A 148 -13.79 6.71 13.97
N ASN A 149 -12.51 6.44 13.69
CA ASN A 149 -12.13 5.49 12.66
C ASN A 149 -12.07 4.06 13.19
N LEU A 150 -11.64 3.87 14.44
CA LEU A 150 -11.43 2.56 15.07
C LEU A 150 -12.35 2.33 16.27
N PHE A 151 -12.14 3.04 17.39
CA PHE A 151 -12.64 2.63 18.70
C PHE A 151 -14.15 2.43 18.75
N ARG A 152 -14.93 3.39 18.24
CA ARG A 152 -16.41 3.32 18.23
C ARG A 152 -16.94 2.13 17.42
N LYS A 153 -16.14 1.60 16.48
CA LYS A 153 -16.52 0.48 15.61
C LYS A 153 -16.14 -0.89 16.20
N CYS A 154 -15.37 -0.93 17.28
CA CYS A 154 -15.03 -2.18 17.96
C CYS A 154 -16.27 -2.75 18.68
N HIS A 155 -16.43 -4.08 18.64
CA HIS A 155 -17.60 -4.78 19.19
C HIS A 155 -17.81 -4.50 20.70
N PHE A 156 -16.73 -4.33 21.46
CA PHE A 156 -16.77 -4.08 22.91
C PHE A 156 -17.07 -2.62 23.28
N ALA A 157 -17.02 -1.67 22.32
CA ALA A 157 -17.08 -0.24 22.63
C ALA A 157 -18.38 0.19 23.31
N ARG A 158 -19.51 -0.47 23.00
CA ARG A 158 -20.80 -0.20 23.64
C ARG A 158 -20.83 -0.59 25.12
N HIS A 159 -20.21 -1.71 25.48
CA HIS A 159 -20.16 -2.16 26.87
C HIS A 159 -19.35 -1.19 27.73
N LEU A 160 -18.26 -0.67 27.16
CA LEU A 160 -17.40 0.32 27.81
C LEU A 160 -18.10 1.61 28.19
N THR A 161 -19.02 2.10 27.35
CA THR A 161 -19.80 3.31 27.69
C THR A 161 -20.56 3.14 28.99
N VAL A 162 -21.13 1.95 29.22
CA VAL A 162 -21.87 1.65 30.45
C VAL A 162 -20.92 1.51 31.64
N GLU A 163 -19.83 0.76 31.46
CA GLU A 163 -18.82 0.58 32.51
C GLU A 163 -18.22 1.90 32.98
N TRP A 164 -17.78 2.76 32.04
CA TRP A 164 -17.17 4.03 32.37
C TRP A 164 -18.13 4.98 33.08
N ARG A 165 -19.37 5.07 32.61
CA ARG A 165 -20.43 5.85 33.27
C ARG A 165 -20.64 5.45 34.73
N LEU A 166 -20.53 4.16 35.03
CA LEU A 166 -20.72 3.64 36.39
C LEU A 166 -19.44 3.72 37.24
N SER A 167 -18.27 3.90 36.61
CA SER A 167 -16.99 4.02 37.29
C SER A 167 -16.65 5.44 37.73
N GLU A 168 -17.30 6.45 37.15
CA GLU A 168 -17.20 7.84 37.59
C GLU A 168 -17.94 7.99 38.94
N LYS A 169 -17.18 8.38 39.96
CA LYS A 169 -17.68 8.76 41.30
C LYS A 169 -17.87 10.26 41.39
#